data_AF-A0A8T1Z1K8-F1
#
_entry.id   AF-A0A8T1Z1K8-F1
#
_cell.length_a   1.000
_cell.length_b   1.000
_cell.length_c   1.000
_cell.angle_alpha   90.00
_cell.angle_beta   90.00
_cell.angle_gamma   90.00
#
_symmetry.space_group_name_H-M   'P 1'
#
loop_
_entity.id
_entity.type
_entity.pdbx_description
1 polymer ?
#
loop_
_entity_poly.entity_id
_entity_poly.type
_entity_poly.pdbx_seq_one_letter_code
_entity_poly.pdbx_strand_id
1 'polypeptide(L)'
;MAKEFVEKAKKAYLDDDFDVAVDLYSKAIELDPNCAAFFADRAQANIKLDNFTEAVADANKAIELQPTLAKAYLRKGTACMKLEEYRTAKAALEKGASVAPNEPKFKKMIDECDLRIAVPPGLLPPAPTPAAPAEPMFIHEFYQKREEAVVAIYAKGIPKENVSVKFGEQILSVVIDVAGEKAYHLQARLFGKIIPEKCRYEVLSTRVEIRLPKAERILWPALEYGKGQCVLPKPYVSSAFSQRPVYPSSNPKNVRLFTMEPHNPKSDESAGSKNDKSIKRNHGSDSEDHADGSKKIRKCTTMKQKSKNKIDEDEKIDQKNEIIELSRSIKELTEAVKKLPEILLTMLKDRETTPEENEEEEMMHRGCSLVFFKIYIV
;
A
#
# COMPACT_ATOMS: atom_id res chain seq x y z
N MET A 1 -40.07 10.26 19.23
CA MET A 1 -39.63 9.86 20.60
C MET A 1 -38.35 9.02 20.44
N ALA A 2 -38.16 7.76 20.86
CA ALA A 2 -36.82 7.11 20.71
C ALA A 2 -36.45 6.66 19.28
N LYS A 3 -37.40 6.05 18.56
CA LYS A 3 -37.18 5.48 17.21
C LYS A 3 -36.70 6.51 16.16
N GLU A 4 -37.14 7.76 16.29
CA GLU A 4 -36.74 8.83 15.38
C GLU A 4 -35.25 9.17 15.50
N PHE A 5 -34.72 9.22 16.73
CA PHE A 5 -33.29 9.42 16.97
C PHE A 5 -32.46 8.25 16.42
N VAL A 6 -32.97 7.02 16.53
CA VAL A 6 -32.32 5.82 15.96
C VAL A 6 -32.25 5.87 14.45
N GLU A 7 -33.33 6.24 13.76
CA GLU A 7 -33.31 6.36 12.29
C GLU A 7 -32.36 7.48 11.84
N LYS A 8 -32.33 8.61 12.56
CA LYS A 8 -31.33 9.66 12.33
C LYS A 8 -29.90 9.17 12.59
N ALA A 9 -29.67 8.39 13.65
CA ALA A 9 -28.38 7.83 14.00
C ALA A 9 -27.89 6.83 12.95
N LYS A 10 -28.78 5.96 12.44
CA LYS A 10 -28.47 5.05 11.34
C LYS A 10 -28.09 5.81 10.07
N LYS A 11 -28.79 6.91 9.77
CA LYS A 11 -28.44 7.77 8.65
C LYS A 11 -27.05 8.39 8.82
N ALA A 12 -26.79 9.03 9.97
CA ALA A 12 -25.47 9.57 10.29
C ALA A 12 -24.36 8.51 10.21
N TYR A 13 -24.64 7.30 10.69
CA TYR A 13 -23.71 6.17 10.59
C TYR A 13 -23.41 5.75 9.15
N LEU A 14 -24.39 5.86 8.23
CA LEU A 14 -24.19 5.58 6.80
C LEU A 14 -23.44 6.71 6.09
N ASP A 15 -23.57 7.94 6.59
CA ASP A 15 -22.86 9.12 6.10
C ASP A 15 -21.43 9.22 6.67
N ASP A 16 -20.95 8.19 7.39
CA ASP A 16 -19.66 8.12 8.12
C ASP A 16 -19.49 9.17 9.24
N ASP A 17 -20.56 9.87 9.63
CA ASP A 17 -20.61 10.82 10.75
C ASP A 17 -20.81 10.07 12.08
N PHE A 18 -19.79 9.30 12.51
CA PHE A 18 -19.91 8.41 13.66
C PHE A 18 -20.08 9.13 15.00
N ASP A 19 -19.48 10.30 15.20
CA ASP A 19 -19.65 11.12 16.42
C ASP A 19 -21.12 11.52 16.61
N VAL A 20 -21.74 12.01 15.54
CA VAL A 20 -23.16 12.38 15.52
C VAL A 20 -24.04 11.16 15.75
N ALA A 21 -23.68 10.00 15.19
CA ALA A 21 -24.40 8.77 15.44
C ALA A 21 -24.35 8.36 16.92
N VAL A 22 -23.20 8.47 17.60
CA VAL A 22 -23.06 8.18 19.03
C VAL A 22 -23.95 9.10 19.88
N ASP A 23 -23.97 10.40 19.57
CA ASP A 23 -24.82 11.37 20.28
C ASP A 23 -26.31 11.07 20.10
N LEU A 24 -26.72 10.74 18.87
CA LEU A 24 -28.11 10.41 18.57
C LEU A 24 -28.54 9.09 19.23
N TYR A 25 -27.67 8.08 19.28
CA TYR A 25 -27.94 6.85 20.03
C TYR A 25 -28.00 7.11 21.54
N SER A 26 -27.17 8.00 22.08
CA SER A 26 -27.21 8.37 23.49
C SER A 26 -28.54 9.03 23.86
N LYS A 27 -29.04 9.95 23.02
CA LYS A 27 -30.41 10.50 23.17
C LYS A 27 -31.50 9.44 23.05
N ALA A 28 -31.33 8.45 22.19
CA ALA A 28 -32.29 7.34 22.09
C ALA A 28 -32.30 6.47 23.36
N ILE A 29 -31.13 6.24 23.96
CA ILE A 29 -30.96 5.49 25.22
C ILE A 29 -31.56 6.26 26.40
N GLU A 30 -31.41 7.59 26.47
CA GLU A 30 -32.05 8.41 27.51
C GLU A 30 -33.58 8.28 27.48
N LEU A 31 -34.16 8.13 26.29
CA LEU A 31 -35.61 7.97 26.12
C LEU A 31 -36.10 6.54 26.36
N ASP A 32 -35.29 5.52 26.06
CA ASP A 32 -35.59 4.12 26.32
C ASP A 32 -34.31 3.37 26.73
N PRO A 33 -34.00 3.33 28.04
CA PRO A 33 -32.76 2.73 28.54
C PRO A 33 -32.78 1.20 28.57
N ASN A 34 -33.91 0.57 28.27
CA ASN A 34 -34.07 -0.89 28.33
C ASN A 34 -33.86 -1.56 26.96
N CYS A 35 -33.65 -0.77 25.90
CA CYS A 35 -33.45 -1.32 24.56
C CYS A 35 -31.99 -1.73 24.32
N ALA A 36 -31.71 -3.04 24.42
CA ALA A 36 -30.38 -3.61 24.18
C ALA A 36 -29.79 -3.28 22.79
N ALA A 37 -30.65 -3.12 21.77
CA ALA A 37 -30.22 -2.81 20.41
C ALA A 37 -29.54 -1.43 20.32
N PHE A 38 -29.98 -0.45 21.11
CA PHE A 38 -29.40 0.91 21.05
C PHE A 38 -27.98 0.92 21.59
N PHE A 39 -27.71 0.18 22.66
CA PHE A 39 -26.35 -0.02 23.17
C PHE A 39 -25.48 -0.78 22.16
N ALA A 40 -26.01 -1.82 21.51
CA ALA A 40 -25.25 -2.57 20.50
C ALA A 40 -24.92 -1.75 19.24
N ASP A 41 -25.82 -0.85 18.83
CA ASP A 41 -25.61 0.05 17.70
C ASP A 41 -24.68 1.23 18.06
N ARG A 42 -24.78 1.76 19.29
CA ARG A 42 -23.82 2.75 19.81
C ARG A 42 -22.41 2.16 19.94
N ALA A 43 -22.29 0.93 20.45
CA ALA A 43 -21.02 0.20 20.49
C ALA A 43 -20.38 0.08 19.10
N GLN A 44 -21.20 -0.10 18.06
CA GLN A 44 -20.69 -0.16 16.69
C GLN A 44 -20.15 1.19 16.21
N ALA A 45 -20.83 2.29 16.52
CA ALA A 45 -20.34 3.63 16.21
C ALA A 45 -19.04 3.93 16.99
N ASN A 46 -18.97 3.56 18.27
CA ASN A 46 -17.75 3.68 19.07
C ASN A 46 -16.57 2.86 18.52
N ILE A 47 -16.80 1.64 18.00
CA ILE A 47 -15.76 0.86 17.30
C ILE A 47 -15.23 1.60 16.07
N LYS A 48 -16.07 2.37 15.38
CA LYS A 48 -15.66 3.16 14.20
C LYS A 48 -14.88 4.42 14.55
N LEU A 49 -15.07 4.93 15.77
CA LEU A 49 -14.32 6.05 16.34
C LEU A 49 -13.06 5.60 17.10
N ASP A 50 -12.71 4.31 17.05
CA ASP A 50 -11.62 3.71 17.83
C ASP A 50 -11.76 3.83 19.37
N ASN A 51 -12.97 4.16 19.85
CA ASN A 51 -13.33 4.19 21.28
C ASN A 51 -13.70 2.78 21.78
N PHE A 52 -12.72 1.89 21.81
CA PHE A 52 -12.97 0.46 22.05
C PHE A 52 -13.41 0.14 23.48
N THR A 53 -12.94 0.89 24.48
CA THR A 53 -13.32 0.73 25.89
C THR A 53 -14.80 0.98 26.13
N GLU A 54 -15.31 2.07 25.56
CA GLU A 54 -16.71 2.47 25.58
C GLU A 54 -17.57 1.47 24.80
N ALA A 55 -17.06 1.00 23.65
CA ALA A 55 -17.75 -0.04 22.87
C ALA A 55 -17.90 -1.37 23.65
N VAL A 56 -16.88 -1.78 24.43
CA VAL A 56 -16.98 -2.96 25.29
C VAL A 56 -18.02 -2.74 26.40
N ALA A 57 -18.03 -1.57 27.03
CA ALA A 57 -19.00 -1.23 28.07
C ALA A 57 -20.44 -1.27 27.52
N ASP A 58 -20.69 -0.65 26.36
CA ASP A 58 -21.98 -0.67 25.68
C ASP A 58 -22.40 -2.09 25.27
N ALA A 59 -21.47 -2.87 24.71
CA ALA A 59 -21.75 -4.25 24.33
C ALA A 59 -22.06 -5.13 25.55
N ASN A 60 -21.39 -4.91 26.69
CA ASN A 60 -21.73 -5.58 27.95
C ASN A 60 -23.13 -5.20 28.42
N LYS A 61 -23.49 -3.91 28.37
CA LYS A 61 -24.83 -3.46 28.75
C LYS A 61 -25.90 -4.07 27.85
N ALA A 62 -25.65 -4.16 26.54
CA ALA A 62 -26.55 -4.83 25.60
C ALA A 62 -26.74 -6.32 25.93
N ILE A 63 -25.66 -7.03 26.33
CA ILE A 63 -25.72 -8.44 26.73
C ILE A 63 -26.49 -8.61 28.05
N GLU A 64 -26.30 -7.71 29.02
CA GLU A 64 -27.07 -7.72 30.29
C GLU A 64 -28.57 -7.57 30.05
N LEU A 65 -28.95 -6.63 29.17
CA LEU A 65 -30.35 -6.37 28.84
C LEU A 65 -30.97 -7.49 27.98
N GLN A 66 -30.21 -8.00 27.00
CA GLN A 66 -30.67 -9.06 26.12
C GLN A 66 -29.55 -10.08 25.83
N PRO A 67 -29.46 -11.16 26.62
CA PRO A 67 -28.45 -12.21 26.42
C PRO A 67 -28.59 -12.98 25.11
N THR A 68 -29.74 -12.89 24.44
CA THR A 68 -29.97 -13.54 23.13
C THR A 68 -29.54 -12.68 21.95
N LEU A 69 -29.00 -11.47 22.18
CA LEU A 69 -28.62 -10.55 21.12
C LEU A 69 -27.22 -10.89 20.58
N ALA A 70 -27.16 -11.73 19.55
CA ALA A 70 -25.90 -12.14 18.91
C ALA A 70 -25.03 -10.94 18.45
N LYS A 71 -25.65 -9.86 17.97
CA LYS A 71 -24.92 -8.64 17.56
C LYS A 71 -24.07 -8.05 18.69
N ALA A 72 -24.54 -8.09 19.93
CA ALA A 72 -23.81 -7.54 21.07
C ALA A 72 -22.52 -8.32 21.36
N TYR A 73 -22.55 -9.65 21.28
CA TYR A 73 -21.36 -10.49 21.38
C TYR A 73 -20.35 -10.22 20.25
N LEU A 74 -20.83 -9.99 19.03
CA LEU A 74 -19.95 -9.58 17.92
C LEU A 74 -19.29 -8.22 18.21
N ARG A 75 -20.04 -7.22 18.68
CA ARG A 75 -19.46 -5.91 19.01
C ARG A 75 -18.42 -6.02 20.12
N LYS A 76 -18.72 -6.77 21.18
CA LYS A 76 -17.78 -7.03 22.28
C LYS A 76 -16.51 -7.73 21.77
N GLY A 77 -16.65 -8.80 20.99
CA GLY A 77 -15.52 -9.54 20.42
C GLY A 77 -14.64 -8.66 19.53
N THR A 78 -15.25 -7.87 18.64
CA THR A 78 -14.51 -6.93 17.78
C THR A 78 -13.78 -5.87 18.59
N ALA A 79 -14.41 -5.26 19.59
CA ALA A 79 -13.77 -4.24 20.42
C ALA A 79 -12.63 -4.83 21.27
N CYS A 80 -12.81 -6.00 21.89
CA CYS A 80 -11.75 -6.69 22.63
C CYS A 80 -10.56 -7.09 21.74
N MET A 81 -10.80 -7.53 20.49
CA MET A 81 -9.71 -7.80 19.54
C MET A 81 -8.90 -6.55 19.20
N LYS A 82 -9.56 -5.40 19.10
CA LYS A 82 -8.91 -4.11 18.86
C LYS A 82 -8.11 -3.61 20.07
N LEU A 83 -8.52 -3.99 21.29
CA LEU A 83 -7.78 -3.80 22.53
C LEU A 83 -6.69 -4.86 22.77
N GLU A 84 -6.46 -5.76 21.81
CA GLU A 84 -5.51 -6.89 21.93
C GLU A 84 -5.84 -7.89 23.05
N GLU A 85 -7.05 -7.85 23.59
CA GLU A 85 -7.54 -8.80 24.58
C GLU A 85 -8.14 -10.05 23.90
N TYR A 86 -7.31 -10.81 23.20
CA TYR A 86 -7.77 -11.92 22.36
C TYR A 86 -8.48 -13.03 23.15
N ARG A 87 -8.08 -13.28 24.40
CA ARG A 87 -8.71 -14.29 25.27
C ARG A 87 -10.15 -13.89 25.66
N THR A 88 -10.36 -12.63 26.02
CA THR A 88 -11.69 -12.12 26.40
C THR A 88 -12.59 -12.02 25.17
N ALA A 89 -12.02 -11.64 24.02
CA ALA A 89 -12.70 -11.63 22.73
C ALA A 89 -13.20 -13.03 22.33
N LYS A 90 -12.33 -14.04 22.37
CA LYS A 90 -12.68 -15.44 22.06
C LYS A 90 -13.84 -15.93 22.92
N ALA A 91 -13.77 -15.75 24.24
CA ALA A 91 -14.83 -16.19 25.16
C ALA A 91 -16.17 -15.49 24.88
N ALA A 92 -16.16 -14.21 24.50
CA ALA A 92 -17.38 -13.49 24.11
C ALA A 92 -17.96 -14.02 22.79
N LEU A 93 -17.10 -14.29 21.80
CA LEU A 93 -17.50 -14.79 20.49
C LEU A 93 -18.04 -16.22 20.56
N GLU A 94 -17.47 -17.11 21.39
CA GLU A 94 -17.97 -18.47 21.62
C GLU A 94 -19.38 -18.47 22.23
N LYS A 95 -19.62 -17.58 23.20
CA LYS A 95 -20.97 -17.36 23.75
C LYS A 95 -21.93 -16.87 22.66
N GLY A 96 -21.50 -15.91 21.84
CA GLY A 96 -22.29 -15.41 20.71
C GLY A 96 -22.59 -16.49 19.66
N ALA A 97 -21.63 -17.36 19.36
CA ALA A 97 -21.80 -18.49 18.45
C ALA A 97 -22.82 -19.51 18.97
N SER A 98 -22.88 -19.71 20.29
CA SER A 98 -23.89 -20.56 20.94
C SER A 98 -25.29 -19.97 20.82
N VAL A 99 -25.41 -18.64 20.81
CA VAL A 99 -26.70 -17.92 20.64
C VAL A 99 -27.15 -17.90 19.17
N ALA A 100 -26.22 -17.75 18.22
CA ALA A 100 -26.51 -17.73 16.79
C ALA A 100 -25.51 -18.60 15.99
N PRO A 101 -25.70 -19.93 15.95
CA PRO A 101 -24.74 -20.85 15.32
C PRO A 101 -24.70 -20.75 13.79
N ASN A 102 -25.71 -20.14 13.17
CA ASN A 102 -25.77 -19.96 11.72
C ASN A 102 -24.95 -18.76 11.21
N GLU A 103 -24.32 -17.99 12.10
CA GLU A 103 -23.52 -16.83 11.70
C GLU A 103 -22.04 -17.17 11.53
N PRO A 104 -21.52 -17.25 10.29
CA PRO A 104 -20.13 -17.65 10.02
C PRO A 104 -19.12 -16.61 10.52
N LYS A 105 -19.56 -15.39 10.82
CA LYS A 105 -18.71 -14.32 11.36
C LYS A 105 -18.08 -14.72 12.69
N PHE A 106 -18.82 -15.41 13.57
CA PHE A 106 -18.28 -15.85 14.84
C PHE A 106 -17.12 -16.81 14.65
N LYS A 107 -17.29 -17.83 13.80
CA LYS A 107 -16.23 -18.80 13.52
C LYS A 107 -14.96 -18.12 13.01
N LYS A 108 -15.09 -17.23 12.01
CA LYS A 108 -13.94 -16.49 11.46
C LYS A 108 -13.19 -15.67 12.51
N MET A 109 -13.93 -14.99 13.39
CA MET A 109 -13.35 -14.14 14.43
C MET A 109 -12.71 -14.98 15.57
N ILE A 110 -13.29 -16.14 15.90
CA ILE A 110 -12.71 -17.10 16.86
C ILE A 110 -11.40 -17.66 16.30
N ASP A 111 -11.39 -18.09 15.04
CA ASP A 111 -10.19 -18.59 14.36
C ASP A 111 -9.09 -17.50 14.35
N GLU A 112 -9.45 -16.24 14.09
CA GLU A 112 -8.51 -15.11 14.16
C GLU A 112 -7.97 -14.88 15.58
N CYS A 113 -8.82 -14.95 16.61
CA CYS A 113 -8.37 -14.87 18.00
C CYS A 113 -7.39 -16.00 18.36
N ASP A 114 -7.66 -17.22 17.90
CA ASP A 114 -6.79 -18.38 18.15
C ASP A 114 -5.42 -18.23 17.50
N LEU A 115 -5.36 -17.73 16.28
CA LEU A 115 -4.10 -17.40 15.61
C LEU A 115 -3.31 -16.35 16.39
N ARG A 116 -3.97 -15.30 16.90
CA ARG A 116 -3.33 -14.23 17.68
C ARG A 116 -2.86 -14.71 19.05
N ILE A 117 -3.57 -15.65 19.68
CA ILE A 117 -3.18 -16.25 20.96
C ILE A 117 -2.00 -17.22 20.79
N ALA A 118 -1.95 -17.96 19.67
CA ALA A 118 -0.90 -18.95 19.41
C ALA A 118 0.46 -18.33 19.10
N VAL A 119 0.51 -17.09 18.61
CA VAL A 119 1.78 -16.39 18.34
C VAL A 119 2.29 -15.75 19.64
N PRO A 120 3.47 -16.14 20.16
CA PRO A 120 4.07 -15.47 21.31
C PRO A 120 4.40 -14.01 20.97
N PRO A 121 4.29 -13.07 21.93
CA PRO A 121 4.66 -11.68 21.72
C PRO A 121 6.16 -11.59 21.40
N GLY A 122 6.51 -11.50 20.11
CA GLY A 122 7.90 -11.48 19.66
C GLY A 122 8.12 -11.88 18.20
N LEU A 123 7.16 -12.58 17.56
CA LEU A 123 7.26 -13.01 16.15
C LEU A 123 6.23 -12.36 15.22
N LEU A 124 5.36 -11.49 15.74
CA LEU A 124 4.47 -10.70 14.89
C LEU A 124 5.29 -9.57 14.24
N PRO A 125 5.18 -9.34 12.91
CA PRO A 125 5.47 -8.01 12.41
C PRO A 125 4.61 -7.03 13.22
N PRO A 126 5.16 -5.91 13.72
CA PRO A 126 4.41 -5.00 14.58
C PRO A 126 3.08 -4.68 13.90
N ALA A 127 1.98 -5.10 14.52
CA ALA A 127 0.68 -4.56 14.18
C ALA A 127 0.77 -3.04 14.36
N PRO A 128 0.06 -2.23 13.55
CA PRO A 128 0.04 -0.78 13.75
C PRO A 128 -0.37 -0.54 15.20
N THR A 129 0.59 -0.03 15.97
CA THR A 129 0.48 0.26 17.39
C THR A 129 -0.80 1.09 17.60
N PRO A 130 -1.61 0.84 18.66
CA PRO A 130 -2.65 1.79 19.03
C PRO A 130 -2.00 3.16 19.09
N ALA A 131 -2.53 4.08 18.29
CA ALA A 131 -1.90 5.35 18.00
C ALA A 131 -1.42 5.98 19.31
N ALA A 132 -0.09 6.04 19.48
CA ALA A 132 0.52 7.03 20.35
C ALA A 132 -0.17 8.37 20.04
N PRO A 133 -0.46 9.21 21.06
CA PRO A 133 -1.22 10.44 20.89
C PRO A 133 -0.72 11.14 19.64
N ALA A 134 -1.63 11.26 18.65
CA ALA A 134 -1.30 11.53 17.26
C ALA A 134 -0.21 12.59 17.19
N GLU A 135 1.02 12.16 16.92
CA GLU A 135 2.07 13.11 16.58
C GLU A 135 1.53 13.87 15.37
N PRO A 136 1.59 15.21 15.35
CA PRO A 136 1.05 15.96 14.24
C PRO A 136 1.72 15.47 12.97
N MET A 137 0.99 14.65 12.21
CA MET A 137 1.49 14.01 11.02
C MET A 137 1.37 15.04 9.90
N PHE A 138 2.16 16.11 10.00
CA PHE A 138 2.29 17.06 8.92
C PHE A 138 2.88 16.30 7.72
N ILE A 139 2.04 16.11 6.71
CA ILE A 139 2.44 15.52 5.44
C ILE A 139 3.31 16.56 4.75
N HIS A 140 4.49 16.13 4.31
CA HIS A 140 5.37 16.95 3.49
C HIS A 140 5.48 16.34 2.09
N GLU A 141 5.20 17.16 1.09
CA GLU A 141 5.37 16.80 -0.32
C GLU A 141 6.62 17.48 -0.89
N PHE A 142 7.30 16.77 -1.78
CA PHE A 142 8.47 17.26 -2.48
C PHE A 142 8.18 17.37 -3.96
N TYR A 143 8.38 18.58 -4.49
CA TYR A 143 8.33 18.85 -5.92
C TYR A 143 9.64 19.47 -6.36
N GLN A 144 10.06 19.20 -7.59
CA GLN A 144 11.30 19.77 -8.11
C GLN A 144 11.12 20.35 -9.50
N LYS A 145 11.80 21.46 -9.72
CA LYS A 145 12.17 21.99 -11.03
C LYS A 145 13.65 21.71 -11.26
N ARG A 146 14.14 22.04 -12.47
CA ARG A 146 15.55 21.78 -12.84
C ARG A 146 16.55 22.49 -11.93
N GLU A 147 16.20 23.67 -11.41
CA GLU A 147 17.11 24.53 -10.65
C GLU A 147 16.66 24.76 -9.19
N GLU A 148 15.42 24.41 -8.86
CA GLU A 148 14.87 24.58 -7.51
C GLU A 148 14.12 23.32 -7.05
N ALA A 149 14.32 22.97 -5.78
CA ALA A 149 13.55 21.98 -5.03
C ALA A 149 12.53 22.73 -4.15
N VAL A 150 11.31 22.25 -4.07
CA VAL A 150 10.23 22.83 -3.26
C VAL A 150 9.71 21.76 -2.31
N VAL A 151 9.73 22.05 -1.02
CA VAL A 151 9.17 21.21 0.03
C VAL A 151 7.93 21.91 0.57
N ALA A 152 6.78 21.24 0.50
CA ALA A 152 5.50 21.76 0.98
C ALA A 152 5.05 20.94 2.19
N ILE A 153 5.01 21.56 3.38
CA ILE A 153 4.55 20.92 4.62
C ILE A 153 3.12 21.38 4.86
N TYR A 154 2.15 20.47 4.74
CA TYR A 154 0.73 20.81 4.89
C TYR A 154 0.37 20.91 6.36
N ALA A 155 0.00 22.13 6.77
CA ALA A 155 -0.31 22.46 8.14
C ALA A 155 -1.31 23.62 8.16
N LYS A 156 -2.47 23.43 8.80
CA LYS A 156 -3.56 24.41 8.78
C LYS A 156 -3.41 25.42 9.91
N GLY A 157 -3.48 26.70 9.59
CA GLY A 157 -3.65 27.78 10.57
C GLY A 157 -2.43 28.08 11.45
N ILE A 158 -1.22 27.74 11.00
CA ILE A 158 0.00 27.95 11.81
C ILE A 158 0.51 29.39 11.63
N PRO A 159 0.71 30.16 12.73
CA PRO A 159 1.31 31.49 12.64
C PRO A 159 2.79 31.40 12.29
N LYS A 160 3.30 32.41 11.59
CA LYS A 160 4.72 32.47 11.16
C LYS A 160 5.71 32.39 12.33
N GLU A 161 5.31 32.86 13.52
CA GLU A 161 6.12 32.88 14.74
C GLU A 161 6.47 31.47 15.27
N ASN A 162 5.64 30.49 14.95
CA ASN A 162 5.77 29.11 15.45
C ASN A 162 6.56 28.20 14.50
N VAL A 163 7.08 28.74 13.39
CA VAL A 163 7.81 28.00 12.37
C VAL A 163 9.25 28.47 12.35
N SER A 164 10.19 27.57 12.64
CA SER A 164 11.61 27.84 12.48
C SER A 164 12.21 26.93 11.41
N VAL A 165 12.87 27.54 10.42
CA VAL A 165 13.53 26.84 9.32
C VAL A 165 15.01 27.19 9.33
N LYS A 166 15.87 26.18 9.42
CA LYS A 166 17.34 26.32 9.33
C LYS A 166 17.83 25.64 8.06
N PHE A 167 18.60 26.38 7.28
CA PHE A 167 19.23 25.90 6.05
C PHE A 167 20.72 25.62 6.30
N GLY A 168 21.14 24.39 6.06
CA GLY A 168 22.55 24.01 5.92
C GLY A 168 22.89 23.76 4.44
N GLU A 169 24.17 23.50 4.14
CA GLU A 169 24.61 23.22 2.76
C GLU A 169 23.96 21.97 2.15
N GLN A 170 23.62 20.99 3.00
CA GLN A 170 22.98 19.73 2.61
C GLN A 170 21.92 19.26 3.63
N ILE A 171 21.49 20.13 4.54
CA ILE A 171 20.56 19.77 5.62
C ILE A 171 19.43 20.80 5.63
N LEU A 172 18.20 20.30 5.70
CA LEU A 172 17.03 21.10 6.00
C LEU A 172 16.52 20.69 7.37
N SER A 173 16.42 21.65 8.30
CA SER A 173 15.81 21.46 9.61
C SER A 173 14.62 22.38 9.76
N VAL A 174 13.43 21.81 9.94
CA VAL A 174 12.18 22.53 10.14
C VAL A 174 11.62 22.11 11.48
N VAL A 175 11.31 23.09 12.33
CA VAL A 175 10.62 22.88 13.61
C VAL A 175 9.33 23.68 13.59
N ILE A 176 8.23 23.01 13.90
CA ILE A 176 6.89 23.62 13.97
C ILE A 176 6.33 23.34 15.37
N ASP A 177 6.13 24.41 16.13
CA ASP A 177 5.65 24.35 17.52
C ASP A 177 4.17 24.75 17.59
N VAL A 178 3.26 23.78 17.72
CA VAL A 178 1.83 24.05 17.88
C VAL A 178 1.47 24.02 19.36
N ALA A 179 0.84 25.09 19.87
CA ALA A 179 0.41 25.16 21.26
C ALA A 179 -0.64 24.08 21.56
N GLY A 180 -0.25 23.06 22.33
CA GLY A 180 -1.12 21.92 22.70
C GLY A 180 -0.72 20.58 22.09
N GLU A 181 0.24 20.53 21.17
CA GLU A 181 0.73 19.30 20.55
C GLU A 181 2.26 19.14 20.73
N LYS A 182 2.80 17.96 20.42
CA LYS A 182 4.26 17.75 20.38
C LYS A 182 4.85 18.52 19.20
N ALA A 183 5.97 19.20 19.44
CA ALA A 183 6.73 19.92 18.42
C ALA A 183 7.12 19.01 17.25
N TYR A 184 6.77 19.40 16.03
CA TYR A 184 7.11 18.66 14.82
C TYR A 184 8.54 18.99 14.39
N HIS A 185 9.35 17.96 14.19
CA HIS A 185 10.75 18.09 13.79
C HIS A 185 10.98 17.34 12.47
N LEU A 186 11.30 18.08 11.40
CA LEU A 186 11.74 17.53 10.13
C LEU A 186 13.21 17.86 9.91
N GLN A 187 14.07 16.85 10.07
CA GLN A 187 15.49 16.95 9.75
C GLN A 187 15.81 16.08 8.53
N ALA A 188 15.77 16.70 7.35
CA ALA A 188 16.05 16.03 6.09
C ALA A 188 17.49 16.29 5.66
N ARG A 189 18.27 15.21 5.48
CA ARG A 189 19.56 15.27 4.79
C ARG A 189 19.32 15.27 3.29
N LEU A 190 19.49 16.42 2.65
CA LEU A 190 19.12 16.60 1.25
C LEU A 190 19.98 15.76 0.30
N PHE A 191 19.40 15.32 -0.81
CA PHE A 191 20.12 14.52 -1.80
C PHE A 191 21.34 15.25 -2.40
N GLY A 192 21.20 16.55 -2.68
CA GLY A 192 22.26 17.39 -3.24
C GLY A 192 22.51 18.65 -2.40
N LYS A 193 23.60 19.34 -2.72
CA LYS A 193 23.93 20.63 -2.11
C LYS A 193 22.93 21.71 -2.53
N ILE A 194 22.56 22.56 -1.60
CA ILE A 194 21.71 23.73 -1.81
C ILE A 194 22.51 25.01 -1.62
N ILE A 195 21.96 26.14 -2.07
CA ILE A 195 22.54 27.47 -1.85
C ILE A 195 21.77 28.13 -0.69
N PRO A 196 22.29 28.12 0.56
CA PRO A 196 21.55 28.60 1.72
C PRO A 196 21.12 30.06 1.61
N GLU A 197 21.96 30.91 1.00
CA GLU A 197 21.71 32.35 0.80
C GLU A 197 20.48 32.65 -0.06
N LYS A 198 20.10 31.72 -0.95
CA LYS A 198 18.95 31.88 -1.85
C LYS A 198 17.73 31.08 -1.39
N CYS A 199 17.84 30.35 -0.28
CA CYS A 199 16.72 29.60 0.28
C CYS A 199 15.69 30.57 0.86
N ARG A 200 14.42 30.30 0.62
CA ARG A 200 13.31 31.09 1.16
C ARG A 200 12.18 30.18 1.58
N TYR A 201 11.45 30.58 2.62
CA TYR A 201 10.24 29.89 3.03
C TYR A 201 9.09 30.88 3.17
N GLU A 202 7.88 30.41 2.92
CA GLU A 202 6.64 31.15 3.00
C GLU A 202 5.62 30.34 3.81
N VAL A 203 5.06 30.96 4.85
CA VAL A 203 4.05 30.33 5.71
C VAL A 203 2.68 30.79 5.23
N LEU A 204 1.91 29.87 4.66
CA LEU A 204 0.54 30.09 4.21
C LEU A 204 -0.45 29.52 5.24
N SER A 205 -1.73 29.86 5.09
CA SER A 205 -2.80 29.36 5.97
C SER A 205 -3.01 27.84 5.89
N THR A 206 -2.59 27.20 4.80
CA THR A 206 -2.78 25.76 4.55
C THR A 206 -1.48 24.96 4.53
N ARG A 207 -0.32 25.61 4.37
CA ARG A 207 0.98 24.94 4.25
C ARG A 207 2.16 25.89 4.47
N VAL A 208 3.32 25.31 4.77
CA VAL A 208 4.62 25.98 4.72
C VAL A 208 5.32 25.55 3.43
N GLU A 209 5.60 26.51 2.55
CA GLU A 209 6.38 26.29 1.32
C GLU A 209 7.84 26.66 1.55
N ILE A 210 8.76 25.75 1.30
CA ILE A 210 10.20 25.95 1.42
C ILE A 210 10.82 25.76 0.04
N ARG A 211 11.53 26.78 -0.44
CA ARG A 211 12.17 26.78 -1.76
C ARG A 211 13.69 26.72 -1.59
N LEU A 212 14.26 25.67 -2.16
CA LEU A 212 15.64 25.25 -2.04
C LEU A 212 16.30 25.28 -3.43
N PRO A 213 17.00 26.37 -3.79
CA PRO A 213 17.80 26.41 -5.01
C PRO A 213 18.95 25.41 -4.93
N LYS A 214 19.04 24.56 -5.96
CA LYS A 214 20.07 23.52 -6.05
C LYS A 214 21.39 24.14 -6.48
N ALA A 215 22.50 23.73 -5.86
CA ALA A 215 23.83 24.14 -6.31
C ALA A 215 24.20 23.47 -7.64
N GLU A 216 23.73 22.24 -7.84
CA GLU A 216 23.96 21.43 -9.03
C GLU A 216 22.66 21.21 -9.80
N ARG A 217 22.72 21.25 -11.13
CA ARG A 217 21.57 21.05 -12.04
C ARG A 217 21.19 19.57 -12.17
N ILE A 218 21.07 18.87 -11.04
CA ILE A 218 20.75 17.45 -10.96
C ILE A 218 19.28 17.26 -10.53
N LEU A 219 18.61 16.30 -11.15
CA LEU A 219 17.30 15.83 -10.69
C LEU A 219 17.50 14.93 -9.47
N TRP A 220 16.87 15.30 -8.37
CA TRP A 220 16.97 14.55 -7.14
C TRP A 220 15.98 13.37 -7.22
N PRO A 221 16.45 12.11 -7.12
CA PRO A 221 15.56 10.95 -7.13
C PRO A 221 14.69 10.89 -5.87
N ALA A 222 15.16 11.49 -4.77
CA ALA A 222 14.43 11.62 -3.51
C ALA A 222 14.84 12.93 -2.81
N LEU A 223 14.02 13.41 -1.88
CA LEU A 223 14.36 14.57 -1.03
C LEU A 223 15.52 14.23 -0.09
N GLU A 224 15.52 13.03 0.50
CA GLU A 224 16.50 12.59 1.50
C GLU A 224 17.55 11.64 0.91
N TYR A 225 18.81 11.85 1.32
CA TYR A 225 19.93 10.94 1.06
C TYR A 225 19.82 9.73 2.01
N GLY A 226 19.28 8.60 1.53
CA GLY A 226 19.37 7.31 2.22
C GLY A 226 18.06 6.54 2.47
N LYS A 227 16.87 7.08 2.19
CA LYS A 227 15.62 6.29 2.17
C LYS A 227 15.46 5.64 0.81
N GLY A 228 15.91 4.40 0.68
CA GLY A 228 15.85 3.64 -0.57
C GLY A 228 14.42 3.38 -1.05
N GLN A 229 14.08 3.90 -2.24
CA GLN A 229 13.57 3.12 -3.36
C GLN A 229 13.64 3.99 -4.64
N CYS A 230 14.68 3.76 -5.46
CA CYS A 230 14.76 4.32 -6.80
C CYS A 230 13.74 3.62 -7.70
N VAL A 231 12.53 4.15 -7.83
CA VAL A 231 11.71 3.83 -9.01
C VAL A 231 12.20 4.73 -10.12
N LEU A 232 13.09 4.20 -10.96
CA LEU A 232 13.40 4.81 -12.25
C LEU A 232 12.08 5.11 -12.98
N PRO A 233 11.90 6.30 -13.60
CA PRO A 233 10.82 6.48 -14.55
C PRO A 233 10.98 5.40 -15.61
N LYS A 234 9.99 4.51 -15.69
CA LYS A 234 9.94 3.46 -16.70
C LYS A 234 10.10 4.16 -18.06
N PRO A 235 11.13 3.85 -18.87
CA PRO A 235 11.23 4.44 -20.20
C PRO A 235 9.94 4.12 -20.95
N TYR A 236 9.40 5.14 -21.63
CA TYR A 236 8.23 5.01 -22.50
C TYR A 236 8.59 4.04 -23.62
N VAL A 237 8.37 2.74 -23.38
CA VAL A 237 8.34 1.75 -24.43
C VAL A 237 7.02 1.98 -25.13
N SER A 238 7.07 2.52 -26.35
CA SER A 238 5.96 2.47 -27.30
C SER A 238 5.57 1.01 -27.50
N SER A 239 4.65 0.51 -26.69
CA SER A 239 3.95 -0.74 -26.95
C SER A 239 2.95 -0.48 -28.07
N ALA A 240 3.40 -0.72 -29.29
CA ALA A 240 2.47 -1.12 -30.34
C ALA A 240 1.70 -2.34 -29.82
N PHE A 241 0.38 -2.25 -29.87
CA PHE A 241 -0.61 -3.23 -29.40
C PHE A 241 -0.86 -3.25 -27.88
N SER A 242 -1.78 -2.39 -27.45
CA SER A 242 -2.66 -2.68 -26.32
C SER A 242 -4.05 -2.11 -26.63
N GLN A 243 -5.00 -3.02 -26.85
CA GLN A 243 -6.41 -2.71 -27.02
C GLN A 243 -6.92 -2.00 -25.77
N ARG A 244 -7.64 -0.89 -25.97
CA ARG A 244 -8.29 -0.16 -24.86
C ARG A 244 -9.35 -1.07 -24.21
N PRO A 245 -9.40 -1.18 -22.88
CA PRO A 245 -10.53 -1.81 -22.22
C PRO A 245 -11.79 -0.96 -22.42
N VAL A 246 -12.80 -1.57 -23.04
CA VAL A 246 -14.12 -0.97 -23.27
C VAL A 246 -14.94 -1.12 -21.99
N TYR A 247 -15.29 0.00 -21.37
CA TYR A 247 -16.22 0.05 -20.23
C TYR A 247 -17.67 -0.14 -20.72
N PRO A 248 -18.49 -0.99 -20.08
CA PRO A 248 -19.86 -1.22 -20.49
C PRO A 248 -20.76 -0.08 -20.00
N SER A 249 -21.26 0.71 -20.95
CA SER A 249 -22.29 1.74 -20.73
C SER A 249 -23.66 1.21 -21.16
N SER A 250 -24.66 1.49 -20.33
CA SER A 250 -26.06 1.13 -20.39
C SER A 250 -26.85 1.87 -21.49
N ASN A 251 -27.49 1.16 -22.42
CA ASN A 251 -28.95 1.17 -22.64
C ASN A 251 -29.35 0.22 -23.80
N PRO A 252 -30.52 -0.45 -23.73
CA PRO A 252 -30.88 -1.59 -24.58
C PRO A 252 -31.74 -1.16 -25.77
N LYS A 253 -31.68 -1.95 -26.86
CA LYS A 253 -32.80 -2.19 -27.79
C LYS A 253 -32.43 -3.32 -28.76
N ASN A 254 -32.95 -4.50 -28.42
CA ASN A 254 -33.74 -5.38 -29.30
C ASN A 254 -33.12 -5.78 -30.66
N VAL A 255 -32.72 -7.05 -30.80
CA VAL A 255 -33.49 -8.11 -31.51
C VAL A 255 -32.56 -9.28 -31.88
N ARG A 256 -32.84 -10.42 -31.21
CA ARG A 256 -32.82 -11.83 -31.63
C ARG A 256 -31.55 -12.50 -32.16
N LEU A 257 -30.98 -13.26 -31.23
CA LEU A 257 -30.47 -14.63 -31.35
C LEU A 257 -31.20 -15.48 -32.42
N PHE A 258 -30.48 -15.99 -33.41
CA PHE A 258 -30.54 -17.39 -33.85
C PHE A 258 -29.28 -17.73 -34.67
N THR A 259 -28.48 -18.64 -34.12
CA THR A 259 -27.44 -19.45 -34.77
C THR A 259 -28.00 -20.20 -35.98
N MET A 260 -27.21 -20.33 -37.06
CA MET A 260 -26.94 -21.59 -37.78
C MET A 260 -25.68 -21.45 -38.66
N GLU A 261 -24.92 -22.55 -38.70
CA GLU A 261 -23.64 -22.81 -39.39
C GLU A 261 -23.75 -22.82 -40.93
N PRO A 262 -22.61 -22.74 -41.66
CA PRO A 262 -22.61 -22.50 -43.10
C PRO A 262 -22.79 -23.80 -43.89
N HIS A 263 -23.68 -23.76 -44.89
CA HIS A 263 -23.69 -24.72 -45.99
C HIS A 263 -23.70 -23.97 -47.33
N ASN A 264 -22.69 -24.23 -48.14
CA ASN A 264 -22.54 -23.89 -49.55
C ASN A 264 -23.41 -24.85 -50.42
N PRO A 265 -23.55 -24.72 -51.76
CA PRO A 265 -23.63 -23.59 -52.69
C PRO A 265 -24.93 -23.65 -53.57
N LYS A 266 -25.01 -22.74 -54.57
CA LYS A 266 -25.61 -22.89 -55.92
C LYS A 266 -26.89 -22.10 -56.21
N SER A 267 -26.66 -21.09 -57.06
CA SER A 267 -27.18 -20.90 -58.42
C SER A 267 -28.68 -20.74 -58.66
N ASP A 268 -28.91 -19.75 -59.52
CA ASP A 268 -29.94 -19.65 -60.56
C ASP A 268 -31.23 -18.88 -60.26
N GLU A 269 -31.34 -17.83 -61.06
CA GLU A 269 -32.52 -17.44 -61.84
C GLU A 269 -33.67 -16.71 -61.15
N SER A 270 -33.71 -15.42 -61.49
CA SER A 270 -34.73 -14.82 -62.37
C SER A 270 -35.65 -13.77 -61.74
N ALA A 271 -35.86 -12.75 -62.58
CA ALA A 271 -36.98 -11.80 -62.62
C ALA A 271 -37.24 -10.99 -61.33
N GLY A 272 -36.94 -9.69 -61.27
CA GLY A 272 -37.20 -8.68 -62.28
C GLY A 272 -38.35 -7.80 -61.80
N SER A 273 -38.08 -6.54 -61.48
CA SER A 273 -38.98 -5.46 -61.86
C SER A 273 -38.24 -4.14 -61.89
N LYS A 274 -38.34 -3.55 -63.07
CA LYS A 274 -37.93 -2.21 -63.50
C LYS A 274 -38.54 -1.13 -62.60
N ASN A 275 -37.81 -0.03 -62.46
CA ASN A 275 -38.21 1.35 -62.81
C ASN A 275 -37.24 2.33 -62.13
N ASP A 276 -36.88 3.49 -62.66
CA ASP A 276 -36.70 4.00 -64.03
C ASP A 276 -35.81 5.24 -63.84
N LYS A 277 -34.95 5.51 -64.83
CA LYS A 277 -34.31 6.78 -65.23
C LYS A 277 -33.97 7.86 -64.19
N SER A 278 -32.71 8.30 -64.19
CA SER A 278 -32.30 9.53 -64.95
C SER A 278 -30.83 9.91 -64.67
N ILE A 279 -29.96 9.84 -65.69
CA ILE A 279 -29.34 11.00 -66.40
C ILE A 279 -28.19 11.72 -65.64
N LYS A 280 -26.92 11.42 -65.99
CA LYS A 280 -25.98 12.28 -66.78
C LYS A 280 -24.51 11.79 -66.75
N ARG A 281 -23.99 11.50 -67.96
CA ARG A 281 -22.71 11.91 -68.61
C ARG A 281 -21.38 11.62 -67.87
N ASN A 282 -20.59 10.64 -68.34
CA ASN A 282 -19.55 10.68 -69.42
C ASN A 282 -18.26 11.40 -69.00
N HIS A 283 -17.19 10.63 -68.70
CA HIS A 283 -16.10 10.19 -69.60
C HIS A 283 -14.92 11.17 -69.60
N GLY A 284 -13.75 10.66 -69.22
CA GLY A 284 -12.45 11.32 -69.31
C GLY A 284 -11.38 10.29 -68.95
N SER A 285 -10.61 9.90 -69.94
CA SER A 285 -9.81 8.69 -70.04
C SER A 285 -8.30 8.96 -69.93
N ASP A 286 -7.55 7.87 -69.78
CA ASP A 286 -6.21 7.59 -70.33
C ASP A 286 -4.90 7.93 -69.59
N SER A 287 -3.97 6.98 -69.81
CA SER A 287 -2.51 6.91 -69.60
C SER A 287 -2.02 6.61 -68.17
N GLU A 288 -1.52 5.42 -67.84
CA GLU A 288 -0.31 4.66 -68.28
C GLU A 288 1.02 5.13 -67.65
N ASP A 289 1.72 4.11 -67.13
CA ASP A 289 3.14 3.98 -66.81
C ASP A 289 3.78 4.69 -65.60
N HIS A 290 4.15 3.88 -64.59
CA HIS A 290 5.52 3.83 -64.05
C HIS A 290 5.75 2.61 -63.13
N ALA A 291 6.42 1.59 -63.67
CA ALA A 291 6.99 0.47 -62.93
C ALA A 291 8.44 0.78 -62.51
N ASP A 292 8.66 1.38 -61.34
CA ASP A 292 10.00 1.45 -60.72
C ASP A 292 9.98 1.54 -59.18
N GLY A 293 9.37 0.55 -58.51
CA GLY A 293 9.31 0.49 -57.03
C GLY A 293 10.00 -0.73 -56.38
N SER A 294 10.21 -1.81 -57.13
CA SER A 294 10.43 -3.14 -56.52
C SER A 294 11.89 -3.50 -56.20
N LYS A 295 12.88 -2.69 -56.62
CA LYS A 295 14.31 -2.92 -56.33
C LYS A 295 14.83 -2.20 -55.08
N LYS A 296 14.15 -1.15 -54.59
CA LYS A 296 14.55 -0.42 -53.36
C LYS A 296 14.06 -1.11 -52.08
N ILE A 297 12.96 -1.85 -52.17
CA ILE A 297 12.34 -2.52 -51.01
C ILE A 297 13.12 -3.78 -50.58
N ARG A 298 13.69 -4.56 -51.52
CA ARG A 298 14.45 -5.79 -51.19
C ARG A 298 15.84 -5.55 -50.56
N LYS A 299 16.47 -4.40 -50.83
CA LYS A 299 17.73 -4.01 -50.14
C LYS A 299 17.47 -3.47 -48.72
N CYS A 300 16.30 -2.91 -48.46
CA CYS A 300 15.95 -2.38 -47.14
C CYS A 300 15.57 -3.48 -46.15
N THR A 301 14.93 -4.58 -46.62
CA THR A 301 14.58 -5.73 -45.75
C THR A 301 15.81 -6.54 -45.34
N THR A 302 16.75 -6.78 -46.26
CA THR A 302 17.99 -7.53 -45.97
C THR A 302 18.93 -6.80 -45.00
N MET A 303 19.04 -5.47 -45.08
CA MET A 303 19.79 -4.64 -44.10
C MET A 303 19.14 -4.63 -42.71
N LYS A 304 17.80 -4.68 -42.65
CA LYS A 304 17.04 -4.66 -41.39
C LYS A 304 17.06 -6.02 -40.68
N GLN A 305 17.10 -7.14 -41.43
CA GLN A 305 17.34 -8.48 -40.87
C GLN A 305 18.76 -8.63 -40.31
N LYS A 306 19.77 -8.10 -41.03
CA LYS A 306 21.18 -8.20 -40.61
C LYS A 306 21.51 -7.36 -39.37
N SER A 307 20.78 -6.24 -39.16
CA SER A 307 20.91 -5.44 -37.94
C SER A 307 20.18 -6.06 -36.75
N LYS A 308 19.00 -6.69 -36.95
CA LYS A 308 18.29 -7.40 -35.87
C LYS A 308 19.09 -8.58 -35.33
N ASN A 309 19.60 -9.45 -36.21
CA ASN A 309 20.41 -10.60 -35.77
C ASN A 309 21.72 -10.19 -35.09
N LYS A 310 22.24 -8.98 -35.32
CA LYS A 310 23.43 -8.48 -34.64
C LYS A 310 23.12 -7.98 -33.24
N ILE A 311 21.98 -7.31 -33.06
CA ILE A 311 21.49 -6.85 -31.75
C ILE A 311 21.13 -8.05 -30.85
N ASP A 312 20.52 -9.10 -31.41
CA ASP A 312 20.17 -10.31 -30.66
C ASP A 312 21.42 -11.11 -30.20
N GLU A 313 22.53 -11.05 -30.95
CA GLU A 313 23.80 -11.68 -30.55
C GLU A 313 24.56 -10.83 -29.53
N ASP A 314 24.55 -9.50 -29.66
CA ASP A 314 25.18 -8.59 -28.69
C ASP A 314 24.47 -8.66 -27.32
N GLU A 315 23.13 -8.75 -27.29
CA GLU A 315 22.34 -8.90 -26.05
C GLU A 315 22.60 -10.26 -25.36
N LYS A 316 22.87 -11.31 -26.15
CA LYS A 316 23.23 -12.64 -25.64
C LYS A 316 24.65 -12.68 -25.06
N ILE A 317 25.56 -11.85 -25.58
CA ILE A 317 26.91 -11.68 -25.04
C ILE A 317 26.86 -10.93 -23.70
N ASP A 318 26.02 -9.90 -23.59
CA ASP A 318 25.86 -9.14 -22.34
C ASP A 318 25.27 -10.01 -21.22
N GLN A 319 24.23 -10.80 -21.51
CA GLN A 319 23.68 -11.77 -20.54
C GLN A 319 24.72 -12.81 -20.11
N LYS A 320 25.58 -13.26 -21.03
CA LYS A 320 26.65 -14.22 -20.71
C LYS A 320 27.73 -13.60 -19.82
N ASN A 321 28.06 -12.33 -20.03
CA ASN A 321 29.02 -11.59 -19.20
C ASN A 321 28.47 -11.34 -17.79
N GLU A 322 27.18 -11.05 -17.66
CA GLU A 322 26.50 -10.89 -16.36
C GLU A 322 26.49 -12.20 -15.57
N ILE A 323 26.26 -13.34 -16.23
CA ILE A 323 26.37 -14.67 -15.61
C ILE A 323 27.81 -14.96 -15.15
N ILE A 324 28.83 -14.54 -15.92
CA ILE A 324 30.23 -14.73 -15.56
C ILE A 324 30.60 -13.89 -14.32
N GLU A 325 30.15 -12.62 -14.25
CA GLU A 325 30.32 -11.76 -13.07
C GLU A 325 29.67 -12.37 -11.82
N LEU A 326 28.41 -12.79 -11.93
CA LEU A 326 27.70 -13.44 -10.82
C LEU A 326 28.43 -14.72 -10.35
N SER A 327 28.97 -15.50 -11.28
CA SER A 327 29.74 -16.70 -10.94
C SER A 327 31.06 -16.39 -10.21
N ARG A 328 31.69 -15.24 -10.51
CA ARG A 328 32.91 -14.77 -9.82
C ARG A 328 32.56 -14.33 -8.40
N SER A 329 31.50 -13.53 -8.21
CA SER A 329 31.05 -13.08 -6.90
C SER A 329 30.63 -14.25 -5.99
N ILE A 330 29.95 -15.27 -6.54
CA ILE A 330 29.59 -16.48 -5.78
C ILE A 330 30.85 -17.24 -5.32
N LYS A 331 31.88 -17.35 -6.17
CA LYS A 331 33.15 -17.98 -5.78
C LYS A 331 33.86 -17.21 -4.67
N GLU A 332 33.89 -15.88 -4.75
CA GLU A 332 34.47 -15.03 -3.71
C GLU A 332 33.76 -15.18 -2.36
N LEU A 333 32.42 -15.20 -2.37
CA LEU A 333 31.62 -15.43 -1.16
C LEU A 333 31.83 -16.84 -0.59
N THR A 334 31.92 -17.86 -1.45
CA THR A 334 32.16 -19.24 -1.01
C THR A 334 33.54 -19.39 -0.36
N GLU A 335 34.55 -18.71 -0.90
CA GLU A 335 35.91 -18.73 -0.34
C GLU A 335 36.00 -17.95 0.97
N ALA A 336 35.25 -16.84 1.10
CA ALA A 336 35.12 -16.12 2.37
C ALA A 336 34.46 -16.98 3.46
N VAL A 337 33.43 -17.76 3.10
CA VAL A 337 32.75 -18.67 4.03
C VAL A 337 33.67 -19.80 4.49
N LYS A 338 34.55 -20.33 3.63
CA LYS A 338 35.54 -21.33 4.04
C LYS A 338 36.59 -20.81 5.02
N LYS A 339 36.85 -19.50 5.06
CA LYS A 339 37.81 -18.86 5.96
C LYS A 339 37.22 -18.53 7.34
N LEU A 340 35.89 -18.54 7.49
CA LEU A 340 35.21 -18.33 8.78
C LEU A 340 35.69 -19.27 9.91
N PRO A 341 35.87 -20.59 9.71
CA PRO A 341 36.36 -21.46 10.77
C PRO A 341 37.78 -21.14 11.25
N GLU A 342 38.68 -20.65 10.39
CA GLU A 342 40.02 -20.21 10.83
C GLU A 342 39.95 -18.90 11.63
N ILE A 343 39.10 -17.95 11.21
CA ILE A 343 38.87 -16.69 11.95
C ILE A 343 38.22 -16.97 13.31
N LEU A 344 37.31 -17.94 13.38
CA LEU A 344 36.69 -18.36 14.65
C LEU A 344 37.72 -19.03 15.58
N LEU A 345 38.67 -19.79 15.01
CA LEU A 345 39.73 -20.46 15.76
C LEU A 345 40.75 -19.46 16.31
N THR A 346 41.09 -18.40 15.57
CA THR A 346 41.97 -17.33 16.08
C THR A 346 41.28 -16.53 17.19
N MET A 347 39.99 -16.20 17.02
CA MET A 347 39.21 -15.52 18.06
C MET A 347 39.05 -16.35 19.35
N LEU A 348 39.01 -17.68 19.25
CA LEU A 348 38.97 -18.57 20.42
C LEU A 348 40.34 -18.69 21.10
N LYS A 349 41.45 -18.64 20.34
CA LYS A 349 42.81 -18.71 20.88
C LYS A 349 43.24 -17.42 21.61
N ASP A 350 42.78 -16.26 21.13
CA ASP A 350 43.03 -14.98 21.78
C ASP A 350 42.27 -14.84 23.12
N ARG A 351 41.27 -15.69 23.37
CA ARG A 351 40.49 -15.72 24.61
C ARG A 351 41.11 -16.57 25.73
N GLU A 352 42.11 -17.41 25.43
CA GLU A 352 42.78 -18.30 26.40
C GLU A 352 44.09 -17.75 26.97
N THR A 353 44.50 -16.51 26.62
CA THR A 353 45.78 -15.92 27.05
C THR A 353 45.62 -14.63 27.86
N THR A 354 44.74 -14.63 28.85
CA THR A 354 44.82 -13.70 29.98
C THR A 354 44.69 -14.50 31.29
N PRO A 355 45.80 -14.77 32.01
CA PRO A 355 45.73 -15.33 33.34
C PRO A 355 45.72 -14.17 34.33
N GLU A 356 44.54 -13.80 34.83
CA GLU A 356 44.36 -13.21 36.17
C GLU A 356 42.86 -13.00 36.44
N GLU A 357 42.48 -13.27 37.69
CA GLU A 357 41.14 -13.17 38.29
C GLU A 357 40.24 -14.41 38.15
N ASN A 358 40.66 -15.42 38.91
CA ASN A 358 39.79 -16.45 39.48
C ASN A 358 38.77 -15.85 40.46
N GLU A 359 37.71 -16.64 40.65
CA GLU A 359 36.74 -16.65 41.77
C GLU A 359 35.45 -15.83 41.57
N GLU A 360 34.55 -16.28 40.67
CA GLU A 360 33.10 -16.27 40.95
C GLU A 360 32.20 -17.07 39.97
N GLU A 361 32.71 -17.57 38.83
CA GLU A 361 31.85 -18.23 37.81
C GLU A 361 31.76 -19.77 37.84
N GLU A 362 32.23 -20.42 38.91
CA GLU A 362 32.15 -21.90 39.04
C GLU A 362 30.82 -22.42 39.62
N MET A 363 29.75 -21.61 39.57
CA MET A 363 28.44 -21.97 40.13
C MET A 363 27.25 -21.93 39.15
N MET A 364 27.48 -21.89 37.83
CA MET A 364 26.38 -22.02 36.85
C MET A 364 26.62 -22.96 35.66
N HIS A 365 27.63 -23.84 35.72
CA HIS A 365 27.89 -24.84 34.67
C HIS A 365 27.38 -26.26 34.97
N ARG A 366 26.38 -26.42 35.85
CA ARG A 366 25.60 -27.67 36.00
C ARG A 366 24.12 -27.43 35.77
N GLY A 367 23.73 -27.13 34.53
CA GLY A 367 22.31 -26.93 34.22
C GLY A 367 21.87 -26.73 32.77
N CYS A 368 22.76 -26.71 31.76
CA CYS A 368 22.32 -26.35 30.39
C CYS A 368 22.97 -27.13 29.22
N SER A 369 23.50 -28.34 29.43
CA SER A 369 24.15 -29.11 28.35
C SER A 369 23.27 -30.10 27.58
N LEU A 370 21.97 -29.82 27.34
CA LEU A 370 21.12 -30.76 26.57
C LEU A 370 20.14 -30.16 25.56
N VAL A 371 20.18 -28.85 25.26
CA VAL A 371 19.24 -28.26 24.27
C VAL A 371 19.92 -27.73 23.00
N PHE A 372 21.25 -27.53 22.98
CA PHE A 372 21.92 -26.93 21.82
C PHE A 372 22.45 -27.90 20.74
N PHE A 373 22.27 -29.22 20.90
CA PHE A 373 22.82 -30.20 19.95
C PHE A 373 21.83 -30.73 18.90
N LYS A 374 20.66 -30.08 18.71
CA LYS A 374 19.61 -30.57 17.80
C LYS A 374 19.21 -29.64 16.65
N ILE A 375 20.04 -28.66 16.32
CA ILE A 375 19.87 -27.81 15.14
C ILE A 375 21.18 -27.78 14.35
N TYR A 376 21.60 -28.92 13.84
CA TYR A 376 22.52 -29.02 12.69
C TYR A 376 22.39 -30.46 12.18
N ILE A 377 21.38 -30.68 11.34
CA ILE A 377 21.17 -31.71 10.31
C ILE A 377 19.67 -31.67 10.00
N VAL A 378 19.28 -30.78 9.09
CA VAL A 378 18.30 -30.97 8.01
C VAL A 378 18.71 -30.01 6.89
#